data_AF-A0A7C2JEF7-F1
#
_entry.id   AF-A0A7C2JEF7-F1
#
_cell.length_a   1.000
_cell.length_b   1.000
_cell.length_c   1.000
_cell.angle_alpha   90.00
_cell.angle_beta   90.00
_cell.angle_gamma   90.00
#
_symmetry.space_group_name_H-M   'P 1'
#
loop_
_entity.id
_entity.type
_entity.pdbx_description
1 polymer ?
#
loop_
_entity_poly.entity_id
_entity_poly.type
_entity_poly.pdbx_seq_one_letter_code
_entity_poly.pdbx_strand_id
1 'polypeptide(L)'
;MKLQHIDFIDQIPKRFNSTINRREFIKTGTMVSCAFLCPSFLSAEKSNANSNSDDNRFIREASYYEKLDHKKIRCLLCPRECVVDDRERGYCGVRENRNGIYYTLVYARPCTYHIDPIEKKPLFHFHPGSLAFSLATAGCNLNCKFCQNWQISQVTPEQVQSIYLPPKDTAKAAANNNCVSIAYTYSEPTIFYEYMYDTAEAGHKENVK
;
A
#
# COMPACT_ATOMS: atom_id res chain seq x y z
N MET A 1 -21.37 -22.03 14.08
CA MET A 1 -20.53 -21.91 12.87
C MET A 1 -21.16 -20.87 11.95
N LYS A 2 -20.88 -19.58 12.20
CA LYS A 2 -21.38 -18.45 11.41
C LYS A 2 -20.18 -17.60 11.04
N LEU A 3 -19.88 -17.58 9.74
CA LEU A 3 -18.89 -16.70 9.13
C LEU A 3 -19.44 -15.27 9.22
N GLN A 4 -18.69 -14.40 9.89
CA GLN A 4 -18.96 -12.96 9.89
C GLN A 4 -18.65 -12.43 8.49
N HIS A 5 -19.70 -12.01 7.81
CA HIS A 5 -19.63 -11.25 6.57
C HIS A 5 -18.83 -9.96 6.80
N ILE A 6 -17.89 -9.71 5.91
CA ILE A 6 -17.05 -8.50 5.90
C ILE A 6 -17.90 -7.37 5.31
N ASP A 7 -18.59 -6.65 6.19
CA ASP A 7 -19.26 -5.38 5.87
C ASP A 7 -18.22 -4.25 5.85
N PHE A 8 -17.47 -4.14 4.76
CA PHE A 8 -16.59 -2.99 4.51
C PHE A 8 -16.73 -2.40 3.09
N ILE A 9 -17.59 -2.99 2.25
CA ILE A 9 -17.82 -2.59 0.85
C ILE A 9 -18.79 -1.39 0.75
N ASP A 10 -19.63 -1.15 1.77
CA ASP A 10 -20.65 -0.09 1.75
C ASP A 10 -20.16 1.31 2.14
N GLN A 11 -18.86 1.49 2.41
CA GLN A 11 -18.30 2.80 2.78
C GLN A 11 -17.76 3.63 1.60
N ILE A 12 -17.98 3.22 0.35
CA ILE A 12 -17.64 4.04 -0.81
C ILE A 12 -18.78 5.06 -1.01
N PRO A 13 -18.56 6.38 -0.77
CA PRO A 13 -19.61 7.36 -0.97
C PRO A 13 -20.05 7.37 -2.43
N LYS A 14 -21.33 7.03 -2.67
CA LYS A 14 -21.98 7.23 -3.96
C LYS A 14 -21.78 8.70 -4.37
N ARG A 15 -21.31 8.93 -5.61
CA ARG A 15 -21.12 10.27 -6.18
C ARG A 15 -22.30 11.17 -5.81
N PHE A 16 -22.03 12.20 -5.00
CA PHE A 16 -22.96 13.29 -4.76
C PHE A 16 -23.14 14.04 -6.10
N ASN A 17 -24.25 13.78 -6.79
CA ASN A 17 -24.70 14.63 -7.89
C ASN A 17 -25.45 15.82 -7.28
N SER A 18 -24.70 16.84 -6.85
CA SER A 18 -25.27 18.18 -6.70
C SER A 18 -24.41 19.17 -7.50
N THR A 19 -24.99 19.72 -8.56
CA THR A 19 -24.36 20.79 -9.33
C THR A 19 -24.49 22.10 -8.54
N ILE A 20 -23.61 22.30 -7.56
CA ILE A 20 -23.53 23.55 -6.81
C ILE A 20 -23.05 24.65 -7.76
N ASN A 21 -23.87 25.68 -7.97
CA ASN A 21 -23.45 26.84 -8.76
C ASN A 21 -22.49 27.71 -7.94
N ARG A 22 -21.57 28.42 -8.60
CA ARG A 22 -20.57 29.34 -8.01
C ARG A 22 -21.15 30.29 -6.97
N ARG A 23 -22.40 30.74 -7.14
CA ARG A 23 -23.09 31.63 -6.17
C ARG A 23 -23.52 30.90 -4.89
N GLU A 24 -23.88 29.63 -4.98
CA GLU A 24 -24.19 28.78 -3.83
C GLU A 24 -22.91 28.40 -3.09
N PHE A 25 -21.84 28.07 -3.83
CA PHE A 25 -20.53 27.78 -3.23
C PHE A 25 -20.02 28.93 -2.34
N ILE A 26 -20.15 30.18 -2.82
CA ILE A 26 -19.74 31.36 -2.04
C ILE A 26 -20.61 31.54 -0.79
N LYS A 27 -21.94 31.38 -0.92
CA LYS A 27 -22.86 31.51 0.22
C LYS A 27 -22.61 30.45 1.30
N THR A 28 -22.42 29.20 0.89
CA THR A 28 -22.13 28.10 1.80
C THR A 28 -20.75 28.27 2.45
N GLY A 29 -19.74 28.70 1.67
CA GLY A 29 -18.41 29.02 2.17
C GLY A 29 -18.42 30.10 3.25
N THR A 30 -19.21 31.16 3.09
CA THR A 30 -19.32 32.24 4.08
C THR A 30 -20.03 31.84 5.38
N MET A 31 -20.98 30.89 5.33
CA MET A 31 -21.66 30.41 6.54
C MET A 31 -20.80 29.46 7.36
N VAL A 32 -19.94 28.67 6.72
CA VAL A 32 -19.03 27.74 7.39
C VAL A 32 -17.94 28.49 8.17
N SER A 33 -17.52 29.67 7.70
CA SER A 33 -16.54 30.54 8.40
C SER A 33 -16.97 30.95 9.81
N CYS A 34 -18.27 31.07 10.08
CA CYS A 34 -18.78 31.47 11.39
C CYS A 34 -18.91 30.29 12.39
N ALA A 35 -18.94 29.04 11.92
CA ALA A 35 -19.09 27.87 12.79
C ALA A 35 -17.76 27.38 13.39
N PHE A 36 -16.61 27.78 12.83
CA PHE A 36 -15.27 27.38 13.31
C PHE A 36 -14.74 28.21 14.49
N LEU A 37 -15.50 29.18 15.01
CA LEU A 37 -15.12 29.96 16.20
C LEU A 37 -15.54 29.31 17.54
N CYS A 38 -16.05 28.08 17.52
CA CYS A 38 -16.40 27.34 18.74
C CYS A 38 -15.24 26.39 19.14
N PRO A 39 -14.52 26.61 20.26
CA PRO A 39 -13.35 25.81 20.62
C PRO A 39 -13.65 24.39 21.15
N SER A 40 -14.92 23.96 21.13
CA SER A 40 -15.39 22.83 21.95
C SER A 40 -15.32 21.45 21.27
N PHE A 41 -14.82 21.34 20.04
CA PHE A 41 -14.78 20.09 19.29
C PHE A 41 -13.37 19.74 18.80
N LEU A 42 -12.42 19.69 19.73
CA LEU A 42 -11.14 19.00 19.54
C LEU A 42 -11.07 17.81 20.49
N SER A 43 -11.91 16.80 20.24
CA SER A 43 -11.50 15.43 20.57
C SER A 43 -10.86 14.86 19.33
N ALA A 44 -9.54 15.05 19.23
CA ALA A 44 -8.73 14.21 18.38
C ALA A 44 -8.79 12.80 18.97
N GLU A 45 -9.65 11.96 18.42
CA GLU A 45 -9.56 10.53 18.66
C GLU A 45 -8.19 10.08 18.13
N LYS A 46 -7.24 9.90 19.06
CA LYS A 46 -6.07 9.08 18.81
C LYS A 46 -6.61 7.69 18.50
N SER A 47 -6.66 7.34 17.22
CA SER A 47 -6.86 5.97 16.80
C SER A 47 -5.70 5.16 17.37
N ASN A 48 -5.99 4.47 18.48
CA ASN A 48 -5.10 3.49 19.05
C ASN A 48 -4.83 2.45 17.95
N ALA A 49 -3.62 2.48 17.40
CA ALA A 49 -3.11 1.40 16.58
C ALA A 49 -3.02 0.17 17.49
N ASN A 50 -4.08 -0.64 17.46
CA ASN A 50 -4.20 -1.86 18.25
C ASN A 50 -3.23 -2.88 17.64
N SER A 51 -1.97 -2.82 18.06
CA SER A 51 -0.88 -3.70 17.63
C SER A 51 -0.97 -5.04 18.35
N ASN A 52 -1.99 -5.84 18.04
CA ASN A 52 -2.07 -7.22 18.51
C ASN A 52 -2.64 -8.15 17.43
N SER A 53 -2.39 -7.82 16.16
CA SER A 53 -2.54 -8.80 15.07
C SER A 53 -1.26 -9.62 14.97
N ASP A 54 -1.41 -10.94 14.84
CA ASP A 54 -0.32 -11.84 14.51
C ASP A 54 0.32 -11.43 13.17
N ASP A 55 1.44 -10.71 13.24
CA ASP A 55 2.15 -10.17 12.08
C ASP A 55 2.82 -11.26 11.23
N ASN A 56 2.84 -12.51 11.70
CA ASN A 56 3.44 -13.64 10.96
C ASN A 56 2.81 -13.86 9.58
N ARG A 57 1.53 -13.49 9.39
CA ARG A 57 0.85 -13.58 8.08
C ARG A 57 1.46 -12.70 7.00
N PHE A 58 2.22 -11.68 7.39
CA PHE A 58 2.89 -10.74 6.48
C PHE A 58 4.34 -11.12 6.19
N ILE A 59 4.82 -12.20 6.80
CA ILE A 59 6.21 -12.63 6.72
C ILE A 59 6.34 -13.74 5.69
N ARG A 60 7.28 -13.58 4.77
CA ARG A 60 7.64 -14.60 3.78
C ARG A 60 9.15 -14.58 3.55
N GLU A 61 9.75 -15.74 3.32
CA GLU A 61 11.16 -15.83 2.95
C GLU A 61 11.40 -15.04 1.65
N ALA A 62 12.48 -14.25 1.62
CA ALA A 62 12.85 -13.46 0.47
C ALA A 62 13.48 -14.34 -0.61
N SER A 63 13.20 -14.03 -1.88
CA SER A 63 13.63 -14.89 -3.00
C SER A 63 15.05 -14.60 -3.49
N TYR A 64 15.59 -13.41 -3.22
CA TYR A 64 16.84 -12.93 -3.83
C TYR A 64 17.86 -12.46 -2.79
N TYR A 65 18.58 -13.41 -2.20
CA TYR A 65 19.69 -13.12 -1.30
C TYR A 65 20.71 -14.27 -1.26
N GLU A 66 21.93 -13.95 -0.88
CA GLU A 66 22.99 -14.91 -0.60
C GLU A 66 23.26 -14.97 0.90
N LYS A 67 23.51 -16.18 1.42
CA LYS A 67 23.99 -16.37 2.79
C LYS A 67 25.50 -16.11 2.83
N LEU A 68 25.93 -15.39 3.85
CA LEU A 68 27.32 -15.09 4.13
C LEU A 68 27.72 -15.68 5.49
N ASP A 69 29.01 -15.58 5.83
CA ASP A 69 29.52 -15.99 7.14
C ASP A 69 28.86 -15.23 8.29
N HIS A 70 28.92 -15.81 9.49
CA HIS A 70 28.38 -15.21 10.72
C HIS A 70 26.89 -14.84 10.65
N LYS A 71 26.09 -15.65 9.93
CA LYS A 71 24.64 -15.44 9.72
C LYS A 71 24.30 -14.14 8.97
N LYS A 72 25.28 -13.48 8.35
CA LYS A 72 25.01 -12.32 7.51
C LYS A 72 24.34 -12.76 6.21
N ILE A 73 23.65 -11.84 5.55
CA ILE A 73 23.12 -12.04 4.21
C ILE A 73 23.54 -10.89 3.29
N ARG A 74 23.57 -11.13 1.98
CA ARG A 74 23.60 -10.09 0.95
C ARG A 74 22.28 -10.11 0.19
N CYS A 75 21.52 -9.03 0.27
CA CYS A 75 20.31 -8.87 -0.53
C CYS A 75 20.68 -8.59 -1.99
N LEU A 76 20.14 -9.35 -2.94
CA LEU A 76 20.40 -9.18 -4.38
C LEU A 76 19.21 -8.61 -5.15
N LEU A 77 18.16 -8.19 -4.44
CA LEU A 77 16.91 -7.82 -5.08
C LEU A 77 16.93 -6.46 -5.79
N CYS A 78 17.70 -5.52 -5.27
CA CYS A 78 17.78 -4.18 -5.81
C CYS A 78 19.23 -3.70 -5.82
N PRO A 79 19.57 -2.62 -6.56
CA PRO A 79 20.95 -2.16 -6.75
C PRO A 79 21.68 -1.69 -5.47
N ARG A 80 21.02 -1.71 -4.30
CA ARG A 80 21.63 -1.40 -3.01
C ARG A 80 22.55 -2.49 -2.48
N GLU A 81 22.31 -3.74 -2.89
CA GLU A 81 23.10 -4.92 -2.49
C GLU A 81 23.42 -4.99 -0.98
N CYS A 82 22.44 -4.67 -0.13
CA CYS A 82 22.68 -4.53 1.31
C CYS A 82 23.28 -5.81 1.91
N VAL A 83 24.38 -5.68 2.64
CA VAL A 83 24.87 -6.70 3.56
C VAL A 83 24.21 -6.46 4.92
N VAL A 84 23.48 -7.45 5.44
CA VAL A 84 22.61 -7.29 6.61
C VAL A 84 22.99 -8.32 7.67
N ASP A 85 23.28 -7.85 8.89
CA ASP A 85 23.63 -8.71 10.02
C ASP A 85 22.38 -9.38 10.62
N ASP A 86 22.58 -10.38 11.47
CA ASP A 86 21.47 -11.09 12.12
C ASP A 86 20.61 -10.10 12.94
N ARG A 87 19.29 -10.19 12.78
CA ARG A 87 18.27 -9.31 13.38
C ARG A 87 18.27 -7.87 12.87
N GLU A 88 19.02 -7.57 11.82
CA GLU A 88 18.99 -6.26 11.17
C GLU A 88 18.08 -6.25 9.94
N ARG A 89 17.81 -5.04 9.44
CA ARG A 89 17.02 -4.79 8.25
C ARG A 89 17.85 -4.21 7.12
N GLY A 90 17.44 -4.49 5.89
CA GLY A 90 17.99 -3.81 4.72
C GLY A 90 17.56 -2.34 4.68
N TYR A 91 18.20 -1.56 3.79
CA TYR A 91 17.93 -0.11 3.66
C TYR A 91 16.44 0.23 3.48
N CYS A 92 15.70 -0.61 2.76
CA CYS A 92 14.26 -0.40 2.52
C CYS A 92 13.38 -0.49 3.77
N GLY A 93 13.90 -0.99 4.91
CA GLY A 93 13.18 -1.09 6.17
C GLY A 93 12.14 -2.21 6.25
N VAL A 94 11.92 -2.94 5.16
CA VAL A 94 10.84 -3.95 5.04
C VAL A 94 11.33 -5.38 4.88
N ARG A 95 12.64 -5.58 4.92
CA ARG A 95 13.24 -6.91 4.92
C ARG A 95 14.21 -7.08 6.06
N GLU A 96 14.14 -8.22 6.72
CA GLU A 96 14.84 -8.51 7.96
C GLU A 96 15.57 -9.85 7.89
N ASN A 97 16.80 -9.88 8.38
CA ASN A 97 17.56 -11.12 8.53
C ASN A 97 17.23 -11.76 9.89
N ARG A 98 16.82 -13.02 9.87
CA ARG A 98 16.57 -13.81 11.08
C ARG A 98 17.36 -15.11 10.99
N ASN A 99 18.42 -15.22 11.79
CA ASN A 99 19.31 -16.36 11.86
C ASN A 99 19.91 -16.77 10.49
N GLY A 100 20.27 -15.80 9.64
CA GLY A 100 20.84 -16.07 8.31
C GLY A 100 19.81 -16.45 7.25
N ILE A 101 18.53 -16.22 7.52
CA ILE A 101 17.43 -16.35 6.55
C ILE A 101 16.79 -14.98 6.41
N TYR A 102 16.62 -14.52 5.17
CA TYR A 102 16.10 -13.18 4.90
C TYR A 102 14.61 -13.24 4.63
N TYR A 103 13.85 -12.35 5.24
CA TYR A 103 12.39 -12.32 5.15
C TYR A 103 11.90 -10.96 4.69
N THR A 104 10.85 -10.94 3.86
CA THR A 104 10.01 -9.75 3.68
C THR A 104 8.98 -9.66 4.80
N LEU A 105 8.71 -8.43 5.26
CA LEU A 105 7.73 -8.10 6.31
C LEU A 105 6.45 -7.49 5.74
N VAL A 106 6.39 -7.33 4.42
CA VAL A 106 5.31 -6.64 3.70
C VAL A 106 4.58 -7.54 2.71
N TYR A 107 4.66 -8.86 2.89
CA TYR A 107 3.90 -9.78 2.07
C TYR A 107 2.40 -9.64 2.38
N ALA A 108 1.53 -9.45 1.38
CA ALA A 108 0.09 -9.22 1.58
C ALA A 108 -0.26 -8.05 2.52
N ARG A 109 0.64 -7.06 2.64
CA ARG A 109 0.54 -5.92 3.57
C ARG A 109 0.54 -4.56 2.86
N PRO A 110 -0.42 -4.27 1.95
CA PRO A 110 -0.49 -2.94 1.39
C PRO A 110 -0.88 -1.91 2.45
N CYS A 111 -0.22 -0.75 2.40
CA CYS A 111 -0.51 0.40 3.25
C CYS A 111 -1.43 1.42 2.54
N THR A 112 -1.52 1.34 1.21
CA THR A 112 -2.43 2.13 0.41
C THR A 112 -2.83 1.38 -0.86
N TYR A 113 -4.05 1.63 -1.33
CA TYR A 113 -4.51 1.25 -2.64
C TYR A 113 -5.56 2.24 -3.16
N HIS A 114 -5.62 2.42 -4.48
CA HIS A 114 -6.58 3.28 -5.16
C HIS A 114 -6.96 2.72 -6.52
N ILE A 115 -8.20 2.97 -6.95
CA ILE A 115 -8.63 2.71 -8.33
C ILE A 115 -8.54 4.03 -9.08
N ASP A 116 -7.57 4.09 -10.00
CA ASP A 116 -7.21 5.31 -10.70
C ASP A 116 -7.14 5.00 -12.21
N PRO A 117 -7.50 5.95 -13.09
CA PRO A 117 -7.33 5.78 -14.54
C PRO A 117 -5.87 5.56 -14.90
N ILE A 118 -5.62 4.90 -16.04
CA ILE A 118 -4.26 4.62 -16.50
C ILE A 118 -3.49 5.90 -16.82
N GLU A 119 -4.18 6.97 -17.21
CA GLU A 119 -3.60 8.27 -17.56
C GLU A 119 -2.97 8.99 -16.37
N LYS A 120 -3.27 8.58 -15.13
CA LYS A 120 -2.57 9.05 -13.93
C LYS A 120 -1.14 8.49 -13.84
N LYS A 121 -0.86 7.38 -14.53
CA LYS A 121 0.45 6.73 -14.59
C LYS A 121 1.20 7.29 -15.80
N PRO A 122 2.54 7.21 -15.85
CA PRO A 122 3.33 7.65 -17.01
C PRO A 122 3.20 6.67 -18.21
N LEU A 123 1.97 6.22 -18.53
CA LEU A 123 1.64 5.19 -19.49
C LEU A 123 0.40 5.58 -20.33
N PHE A 124 0.39 6.79 -20.89
CA PHE A 124 -0.80 7.38 -21.53
C PHE A 124 -1.40 6.54 -22.68
N HIS A 125 -0.56 5.84 -23.47
CA HIS A 125 -1.02 5.00 -24.59
C HIS A 125 -1.19 3.52 -24.23
N PHE A 126 -1.06 3.17 -22.95
CA PHE A 126 -1.25 1.81 -22.46
C PHE A 126 -2.69 1.69 -21.96
N HIS A 127 -3.55 0.95 -22.65
CA HIS A 127 -4.97 0.80 -22.30
C HIS A 127 -5.74 2.12 -21.99
N PRO A 128 -5.81 3.09 -22.92
CA PRO A 128 -6.48 4.37 -22.67
C PRO A 128 -7.93 4.21 -22.18
N GLY A 129 -8.34 5.05 -21.24
CA GLY A 129 -9.66 5.08 -20.62
C GLY A 129 -9.93 3.95 -19.62
N SER A 130 -8.97 3.05 -19.40
CA SER A 130 -9.10 1.94 -18.46
C SER A 130 -8.75 2.33 -17.02
N LEU A 131 -9.23 1.51 -16.08
CA LEU A 131 -8.90 1.61 -14.66
C LEU A 131 -7.77 0.66 -14.29
N ALA A 132 -6.93 1.09 -13.34
CA ALA A 132 -5.89 0.26 -12.75
C ALA A 132 -6.01 0.24 -11.23
N PHE A 133 -5.97 -0.96 -10.65
CA PHE A 133 -5.92 -1.18 -9.21
C PHE A 133 -4.50 -0.89 -8.72
N SER A 134 -4.30 0.27 -8.12
CA SER A 134 -2.99 0.82 -7.79
C SER A 134 -2.67 0.56 -6.32
N LEU A 135 -1.51 0.02 -5.98
CA LEU A 135 -1.16 -0.32 -4.58
C LEU A 135 0.31 -0.12 -4.24
N ALA A 136 0.58 0.06 -2.94
CA ALA A 136 1.91 0.11 -2.32
C ALA A 136 1.95 -0.57 -0.96
N THR A 137 3.13 -1.09 -0.61
CA THR A 137 3.49 -1.40 0.78
C THR A 137 4.29 -0.25 1.41
N ALA A 138 4.54 -0.35 2.71
CA ALA A 138 5.50 0.51 3.39
C ALA A 138 6.91 0.36 2.79
N GLY A 139 7.77 1.35 3.03
CA GLY A 139 9.20 1.34 2.69
C GLY A 139 9.52 1.69 1.24
N CYS A 140 10.81 1.87 0.96
CA CYS A 140 11.37 2.19 -0.35
C CYS A 140 12.89 2.02 -0.34
N ASN A 141 13.50 1.59 -1.45
CA ASN A 141 14.96 1.56 -1.60
C ASN A 141 15.55 2.92 -2.05
N LEU A 142 14.70 3.91 -2.29
CA LEU A 142 15.02 5.30 -2.64
C LEU A 142 14.68 6.26 -1.48
N ASN A 143 15.37 7.40 -1.44
CA ASN A 143 15.09 8.48 -0.49
C ASN A 143 15.02 9.84 -1.21
N CYS A 144 14.02 9.98 -2.09
CA CYS A 144 13.87 11.16 -2.94
C CYS A 144 13.62 12.42 -2.10
N LYS A 145 14.35 13.51 -2.39
CA LYS A 145 14.21 14.80 -1.68
C LYS A 145 12.79 15.39 -1.72
N PHE A 146 12.07 15.15 -2.81
CA PHE A 146 10.71 15.65 -3.03
C PHE A 146 9.72 14.49 -3.20
N CYS A 147 9.88 13.42 -2.42
CA CYS A 147 8.98 12.27 -2.49
C CYS A 147 7.56 12.69 -2.09
N GLN A 148 6.59 12.57 -3.01
CA GLN A 148 5.19 12.87 -2.71
C GLN A 148 4.57 11.86 -1.73
N ASN A 149 5.10 10.62 -1.73
CA ASN A 149 4.61 9.52 -0.90
C ASN A 149 5.56 9.22 0.27
N TRP A 150 6.30 10.22 0.76
CA TRP A 150 7.31 10.03 1.82
C TRP A 150 6.72 9.38 3.08
N GLN A 151 5.46 9.68 3.41
CA GLN A 151 4.76 9.15 4.59
C GLN A 151 4.59 7.63 4.59
N ILE A 152 4.64 6.99 3.42
CA ILE A 152 4.57 5.53 3.29
C ILE A 152 5.88 4.90 2.81
N SER A 153 6.68 5.65 2.05
CA SER A 153 7.92 5.14 1.44
C SER A 153 9.15 5.26 2.35
N GLN A 154 9.14 6.17 3.33
CA GLN A 154 10.28 6.42 4.22
C GLN A 154 9.98 5.98 5.67
N VAL A 155 9.14 4.95 5.82
CA VAL A 155 8.71 4.40 7.10
C VAL A 155 8.78 2.88 7.08
N THR A 156 8.85 2.26 8.25
CA THR A 156 8.78 0.81 8.41
C THR A 156 7.33 0.32 8.43
N PRO A 157 7.07 -0.99 8.21
CA PRO A 157 5.71 -1.54 8.19
C PRO A 157 4.92 -1.36 9.50
N GLU A 158 5.62 -1.17 10.61
CA GLU A 158 5.05 -0.96 11.94
C GLU A 158 4.61 0.50 12.16
N GLN A 159 5.12 1.44 11.36
CA GLN A 159 4.86 2.88 11.51
C GLN A 159 3.65 3.35 10.69
N VAL A 160 3.09 2.49 9.84
CA VAL A 160 1.97 2.83 8.95
C VAL A 160 0.85 1.81 9.09
N GLN A 161 -0.38 2.30 9.02
CA GLN A 161 -1.54 1.42 8.95
C GLN A 161 -1.53 0.63 7.65
N SER A 162 -1.82 -0.66 7.75
CA SER A 162 -1.85 -1.57 6.61
C SER A 162 -3.04 -2.51 6.74
N ILE A 163 -3.51 -3.01 5.61
CA ILE A 163 -4.54 -4.05 5.57
C ILE A 163 -3.90 -5.39 5.22
N TYR A 164 -4.60 -6.48 5.56
CA TYR A 164 -4.26 -7.79 5.02
C TYR A 164 -5.01 -7.99 3.71
N LEU A 165 -4.25 -8.05 2.62
CA LEU A 165 -4.78 -8.25 1.27
C LEU A 165 -3.89 -9.28 0.55
N PRO A 166 -4.23 -10.58 0.61
CA PRO A 166 -3.44 -11.61 -0.05
C PRO A 166 -3.59 -11.54 -1.58
N PRO A 167 -2.61 -12.07 -2.35
CA PRO A 167 -2.58 -11.96 -3.82
C PRO A 167 -3.89 -12.26 -4.55
N LYS A 168 -4.57 -13.35 -4.15
CA LYS A 168 -5.85 -13.75 -4.76
C LYS A 168 -6.96 -12.73 -4.52
N ASP A 169 -6.99 -12.13 -3.34
CA ASP A 169 -8.01 -11.14 -2.99
C ASP A 169 -7.69 -9.80 -3.64
N THR A 170 -6.42 -9.45 -3.82
CA THR A 170 -5.99 -8.30 -4.62
C THR A 170 -6.45 -8.44 -6.08
N ALA A 171 -6.23 -9.61 -6.70
CA ALA A 171 -6.65 -9.88 -8.07
C ALA A 171 -8.17 -9.81 -8.22
N LYS A 172 -8.92 -10.44 -7.31
CA LYS A 172 -10.39 -10.36 -7.28
C LYS A 172 -10.89 -8.93 -7.06
N ALA A 173 -10.26 -8.17 -6.18
CA ALA A 173 -10.62 -6.77 -5.95
C ALA A 173 -10.43 -5.94 -7.22
N ALA A 174 -9.34 -6.15 -7.96
CA ALA A 174 -9.12 -5.50 -9.25
C ALA A 174 -10.21 -5.88 -10.27
N ALA A 175 -10.49 -7.18 -10.43
CA ALA A 175 -11.50 -7.68 -11.36
C ALA A 175 -12.91 -7.14 -11.03
N ASN A 176 -13.32 -7.20 -9.76
CA ASN A 176 -14.62 -6.72 -9.29
C ASN A 176 -14.82 -5.21 -9.50
N ASN A 177 -13.73 -4.45 -9.60
CA ASN A 177 -13.76 -3.01 -9.85
C ASN A 177 -13.52 -2.64 -11.32
N ASN A 178 -13.64 -3.61 -12.24
CA ASN A 178 -13.41 -3.42 -13.68
C ASN A 178 -12.03 -2.83 -14.00
N CYS A 179 -11.03 -3.13 -13.18
CA CYS A 179 -9.65 -2.75 -13.47
C CYS A 179 -9.07 -3.72 -14.49
N VAL A 180 -8.46 -3.20 -15.55
CA VAL A 180 -7.78 -4.02 -16.56
C VAL A 180 -6.37 -4.41 -16.14
N SER A 181 -5.83 -3.73 -15.13
CA SER A 181 -4.47 -3.95 -14.63
C SER A 181 -4.31 -3.69 -13.13
N ILE A 182 -3.27 -4.26 -12.55
CA ILE A 182 -2.76 -3.94 -11.22
C ILE A 182 -1.48 -3.10 -11.37
N ALA A 183 -1.49 -1.90 -10.80
CA ALA A 183 -0.35 -0.97 -10.84
C ALA A 183 0.37 -0.94 -9.49
N TYR A 184 1.62 -1.38 -9.47
CA TYR A 184 2.47 -1.28 -8.29
C TYR A 184 3.17 0.09 -8.30
N THR A 185 2.74 0.99 -7.42
CA THR A 185 3.11 2.41 -7.46
C THR A 185 3.16 2.99 -6.05
N TYR A 186 3.37 4.30 -5.94
CA TYR A 186 3.54 5.09 -4.70
C TYR A 186 4.85 4.84 -3.94
N SER A 187 5.23 3.58 -3.74
CA SER A 187 6.56 3.13 -3.28
C SER A 187 7.33 2.43 -4.41
N GLU A 188 8.57 2.03 -4.16
CA GLU A 188 9.35 1.31 -5.17
C GLU A 188 9.00 -0.19 -5.16
N PRO A 189 8.49 -0.75 -6.27
CA PRO A 189 7.85 -2.07 -6.28
C PRO A 189 8.80 -3.25 -6.09
N THR A 190 10.09 -3.12 -6.39
CA THR A 190 11.03 -4.24 -6.17
C THR A 190 11.07 -4.64 -4.70
N ILE A 191 10.88 -3.71 -3.76
CA ILE A 191 10.96 -4.02 -2.33
C ILE A 191 9.89 -5.00 -1.83
N PHE A 192 8.79 -5.21 -2.55
CA PHE A 192 7.74 -6.17 -2.20
C PHE A 192 7.53 -7.21 -3.31
N TYR A 193 8.62 -7.55 -4.03
CA TYR A 193 8.63 -8.47 -5.17
C TYR A 193 7.80 -9.74 -4.97
N GLU A 194 7.94 -10.45 -3.85
CA GLU A 194 7.21 -11.71 -3.63
C GLU A 194 5.69 -11.50 -3.63
N TYR A 195 5.22 -10.37 -3.08
CA TYR A 195 3.81 -10.02 -3.10
C TYR A 195 3.37 -9.55 -4.50
N MET A 196 4.20 -8.77 -5.18
CA MET A 196 3.96 -8.31 -6.54
C MET A 196 3.85 -9.48 -7.53
N TYR A 197 4.79 -10.44 -7.46
CA TYR A 197 4.85 -11.59 -8.35
C TYR A 197 3.60 -12.48 -8.20
N ASP A 198 3.30 -12.90 -6.97
CA ASP A 198 2.12 -13.73 -6.70
C ASP A 198 0.82 -13.01 -7.06
N THR A 199 0.76 -11.69 -6.87
CA THR A 199 -0.40 -10.87 -7.24
C THR A 199 -0.56 -10.78 -8.75
N ALA A 200 0.53 -10.64 -9.51
CA ALA A 200 0.50 -10.69 -10.96
C ALA A 200 0.06 -12.07 -11.48
N GLU A 201 0.55 -13.16 -10.88
CA GLU A 201 0.12 -14.51 -11.22
C GLU A 201 -1.38 -14.73 -10.95
N ALA A 202 -1.88 -14.22 -9.82
CA ALA A 202 -3.30 -14.23 -9.50
C ALA A 202 -4.12 -13.35 -10.45
N GLY A 203 -3.61 -12.17 -10.82
CA GLY A 203 -4.23 -11.24 -11.76
C GLY A 203 -4.49 -11.90 -13.12
N HIS A 204 -3.48 -12.58 -13.67
CA HIS A 204 -3.63 -13.30 -14.94
C HIS A 204 -4.76 -14.33 -14.92
N LYS A 205 -4.99 -15.02 -13.78
CA LYS A 205 -6.08 -16.00 -13.63
C LYS A 205 -7.47 -15.33 -13.62
N GLU A 206 -7.54 -14.05 -13.23
CA GLU A 206 -8.75 -13.23 -13.20
C GLU A 206 -8.89 -12.33 -14.46
N ASN A 207 -8.05 -12.51 -15.48
CA ASN A 207 -7.96 -11.66 -16.67
C ASN A 207 -7.61 -10.18 -16.38
N VAL A 208 -6.87 -9.93 -15.31
CA VAL A 208 -6.31 -8.62 -14.94
C VAL A 208 -4.79 -8.63 -15.24
N LYS A 209 -4.31 -7.59 -15.93
CA LYS A 209 -2.91 -7.46 -16.34
C LYS A 209 -1.97 -6.96 -15.24
#